data_AF-A0AAD4K293-F1
#
_entry.id   AF-A0AAD4K293-F1
#
_cell.length_a   1.000
_cell.length_b   1.000
_cell.length_c   1.000
_cell.angle_alpha   90.00
_cell.angle_beta   90.00
_cell.angle_gamma   90.00
#
_symmetry.space_group_name_H-M   'P 1'
#
loop_
_entity.id
_entity.type
_entity.pdbx_description
1 polymer ?
#
loop_
_entity_poly.entity_id
_entity_poly.type
_entity_poly.pdbx_seq_one_letter_code
_entity_poly.pdbx_strand_id
1 'polypeptide(L)'
;IDPAVYDYPLLNAHWPIVAILVAYLAFVVKLGRIFMEHRKPYDLKNVLLVYNIFQVLYNTIIFGYVSGCSLSPTKLKRFFPLQALYYIVINSVYDRRCIVSLPFDHPLKYVERNLSYAYYINKVIDLLDTIFFVLRKNYNQITVLHVYHHIMMPYIMYWIVNLHGFGGQYAMMALLNTFVHAVMYFYYFISAKYSGLKSSLWWKKYITKLQLVQFVLLFFQALDVLIFNPSCKVPIVMQYLQLYTATIMTLMFSNFYYHSYMKPQPKKEAKS
;
A
#
# COMPACT_ATOMS: atom_id res chain seq x y z
N ILE A 1 2.98 -3.25 24.93
CA ILE A 1 1.94 -3.30 23.88
C ILE A 1 0.95 -2.19 24.18
N ASP A 2 0.53 -1.40 23.19
CA ASP A 2 -0.40 -0.29 23.37
C ASP A 2 -1.81 -0.85 23.70
N PRO A 3 -2.39 -0.60 24.89
CA PRO A 3 -3.69 -1.17 25.25
C PRO A 3 -4.82 -0.68 24.35
N ALA A 4 -4.65 0.48 23.68
CA ALA A 4 -5.65 1.00 22.75
C ALA A 4 -5.87 0.10 21.53
N VAL A 5 -4.98 -0.87 21.24
CA VAL A 5 -5.15 -1.82 20.12
C VAL A 5 -6.48 -2.59 20.23
N TYR A 6 -6.92 -2.90 21.46
CA TYR A 6 -8.16 -3.65 21.69
C TYR A 6 -9.44 -2.83 21.46
N ASP A 7 -9.34 -1.50 21.40
CA ASP A 7 -10.46 -0.61 21.13
C ASP A 7 -10.76 -0.50 19.62
N TYR A 8 -9.81 -0.89 18.76
CA TYR A 8 -9.96 -0.82 17.32
C TYR A 8 -10.56 -2.12 16.74
N PRO A 9 -11.64 -2.04 15.96
CA PRO A 9 -12.19 -3.20 15.25
C PRO A 9 -11.13 -3.90 14.39
N LEU A 10 -11.23 -5.22 14.24
CA LEU A 10 -10.30 -6.08 13.48
C LEU A 10 -8.87 -6.21 14.05
N LEU A 11 -8.46 -5.34 14.97
CA LEU A 11 -7.18 -5.44 15.69
C LEU A 11 -7.31 -6.12 17.06
N ASN A 12 -8.51 -6.11 17.63
CA ASN A 12 -8.83 -6.65 18.95
C ASN A 12 -8.65 -8.17 19.09
N ALA A 13 -8.69 -8.91 17.98
CA ALA A 13 -8.45 -10.34 17.94
C ALA A 13 -7.81 -10.74 16.61
N HIS A 14 -7.15 -11.89 16.58
CA HIS A 14 -6.46 -12.39 15.37
C HIS A 14 -7.42 -13.05 14.38
N TRP A 15 -8.47 -13.72 14.87
CA TRP A 15 -9.38 -14.49 14.02
C TRP A 15 -10.12 -13.66 12.95
N PRO A 16 -10.51 -12.38 13.13
CA PRO A 16 -11.21 -11.61 12.11
C PRO A 16 -10.37 -11.41 10.85
N ILE A 17 -9.09 -11.02 11.01
CA ILE A 17 -8.21 -10.82 9.85
C ILE A 17 -7.92 -12.15 9.15
N VAL A 18 -7.72 -13.23 9.91
CA VAL A 18 -7.54 -14.57 9.33
C VAL A 18 -8.78 -15.01 8.55
N ALA A 19 -9.98 -14.82 9.11
CA ALA A 19 -11.24 -15.15 8.46
C ALA A 19 -11.42 -14.36 7.16
N ILE A 20 -11.13 -13.06 7.17
CA ILE A 20 -11.16 -12.21 5.96
C ILE A 20 -10.19 -12.73 4.90
N LEU A 21 -8.94 -13.03 5.26
CA LEU A 21 -7.92 -13.48 4.32
C LEU A 21 -8.19 -14.89 3.76
N VAL A 22 -8.72 -15.79 4.58
CA VAL A 22 -9.14 -17.13 4.14
C VAL A 22 -10.33 -17.02 3.18
N ALA A 23 -11.35 -16.23 3.52
CA ALA A 23 -12.50 -16.00 2.64
C ALA A 23 -12.09 -15.35 1.32
N TYR A 24 -11.21 -14.34 1.38
CA TYR A 24 -10.60 -13.69 0.23
C TYR A 24 -9.89 -14.69 -0.68
N LEU A 25 -9.00 -15.51 -0.12
CA LEU A 25 -8.25 -16.53 -0.88
C LEU A 25 -9.18 -17.56 -1.52
N ALA A 26 -10.13 -18.07 -0.75
CA ALA A 26 -11.12 -19.02 -1.23
C ALA A 26 -11.90 -18.45 -2.42
N PHE A 27 -12.31 -17.18 -2.33
CA PHE A 27 -13.00 -16.47 -3.41
C PHE A 27 -12.12 -16.26 -4.65
N VAL A 28 -10.92 -15.70 -4.49
CA VAL A 28 -10.05 -15.30 -5.61
C VAL A 28 -9.49 -16.52 -6.37
N VAL A 29 -9.15 -17.59 -5.65
CA VAL A 29 -8.54 -18.78 -6.24
C VAL A 29 -9.57 -19.73 -6.84
N LYS A 30 -10.70 -19.96 -6.15
CA LYS A 30 -11.63 -21.04 -6.52
C LYS A 30 -13.09 -20.58 -6.63
N LEU A 31 -13.71 -20.15 -5.53
CA LEU A 31 -15.16 -19.94 -5.46
C LEU A 31 -15.65 -18.88 -6.45
N GLY A 32 -14.93 -17.76 -6.57
CA GLY A 32 -15.28 -16.68 -7.48
C GLY A 32 -15.11 -17.09 -8.95
N ARG A 33 -14.15 -17.96 -9.28
CA ARG A 33 -13.98 -18.48 -10.65
C ARG A 33 -15.14 -19.41 -11.04
N ILE A 34 -15.52 -20.32 -10.15
CA ILE A 34 -16.68 -21.21 -10.34
C ILE A 34 -17.95 -20.38 -10.46
N PHE A 35 -18.16 -19.41 -9.57
CA PHE A 35 -19.33 -18.52 -9.61
C PHE A 35 -19.44 -17.76 -10.94
N MET A 36 -18.31 -17.35 -11.51
CA MET A 36 -18.26 -16.60 -12.76
C MET A 36 -18.25 -17.48 -14.01
N GLU A 37 -18.04 -18.80 -13.92
CA GLU A 37 -17.83 -19.69 -15.06
C GLU A 37 -18.92 -19.53 -16.13
N HIS A 38 -20.18 -19.69 -15.72
CA HIS A 38 -21.37 -19.57 -16.59
C HIS A 38 -21.97 -18.16 -16.65
N ARG A 39 -21.31 -17.14 -16.09
CA ARG A 39 -21.78 -15.75 -16.08
C ARG A 39 -21.01 -14.89 -17.07
N LYS A 40 -21.66 -13.89 -17.66
CA LYS A 40 -20.97 -12.83 -18.40
C LYS A 40 -20.17 -11.96 -17.42
N PRO A 41 -19.03 -11.37 -17.83
CA PRO A 41 -18.28 -10.44 -16.97
C PRO A 41 -19.18 -9.26 -16.59
N TYR A 42 -19.20 -8.91 -15.30
CA TYR A 42 -20.02 -7.80 -14.83
C TYR A 42 -19.48 -6.46 -15.34
N ASP A 43 -20.37 -5.57 -15.78
CA ASP A 43 -20.00 -4.18 -16.05
C ASP A 43 -19.94 -3.38 -14.75
N LEU A 44 -18.74 -3.36 -14.17
CA LEU A 44 -18.45 -2.64 -12.93
C LEU A 44 -17.81 -1.28 -13.19
N LYS A 45 -18.00 -0.67 -14.37
CA LYS A 45 -17.33 0.61 -14.72
C LYS A 45 -17.59 1.69 -13.68
N ASN A 46 -18.84 1.94 -13.32
CA ASN A 46 -19.21 2.99 -12.36
C ASN A 46 -18.71 2.67 -10.94
N VAL A 47 -18.80 1.40 -10.53
CA VAL A 47 -18.28 0.93 -9.25
C VAL A 47 -16.77 1.17 -9.16
N LEU A 48 -16.03 0.82 -10.21
CA LEU A 48 -14.59 1.06 -10.28
C LEU A 48 -14.23 2.55 -10.31
N LEU A 49 -15.03 3.39 -10.96
CA LEU A 49 -14.79 4.84 -10.93
C LEU A 49 -14.92 5.39 -9.51
N VAL A 50 -16.01 5.05 -8.81
CA VAL A 50 -16.24 5.47 -7.42
C VAL A 50 -15.15 4.92 -6.51
N TYR A 51 -14.84 3.63 -6.63
CA TYR A 51 -13.82 2.97 -5.82
C TYR A 51 -12.42 3.58 -6.04
N ASN A 52 -12.01 3.82 -7.29
CA ASN A 52 -10.70 4.41 -7.56
C ASN A 52 -10.62 5.88 -7.09
N ILE A 53 -11.69 6.68 -7.22
CA ILE A 53 -11.74 8.03 -6.64
C ILE A 53 -11.62 7.96 -5.12
N PHE A 54 -12.41 7.10 -4.48
CA PHE A 54 -12.35 6.87 -3.04
C PHE A 54 -10.93 6.53 -2.61
N GLN A 55 -10.28 5.59 -3.29
CA GLN A 55 -8.90 5.19 -3.00
C GLN A 55 -7.89 6.33 -3.20
N VAL A 56 -8.02 7.13 -4.26
CA VAL A 56 -7.19 8.33 -4.45
C VAL A 56 -7.34 9.29 -3.29
N LEU A 57 -8.58 9.61 -2.91
CA LEU A 57 -8.86 10.54 -1.81
C LEU A 57 -8.35 9.98 -0.48
N TYR A 58 -8.65 8.72 -0.17
CA TYR A 58 -8.26 8.06 1.07
C TYR A 58 -6.73 8.04 1.25
N ASN A 59 -5.99 7.60 0.22
CA ASN A 59 -4.53 7.57 0.25
C ASN A 59 -3.93 8.99 0.29
N THR A 60 -4.50 9.95 -0.44
CA THR A 60 -4.04 11.36 -0.41
C THR A 60 -4.24 11.99 0.95
N ILE A 61 -5.37 11.72 1.61
CA ILE A 61 -5.69 12.23 2.94
C ILE A 61 -4.71 11.67 3.96
N ILE A 62 -4.51 10.34 3.99
CA ILE A 62 -3.53 9.72 4.90
C ILE A 62 -2.13 10.26 4.64
N PHE A 63 -1.70 10.32 3.37
CA PHE A 63 -0.41 10.90 3.00
C PHE A 63 -0.27 12.33 3.52
N GLY A 64 -1.30 13.17 3.36
CA GLY A 64 -1.33 14.53 3.88
C GLY A 64 -1.14 14.59 5.40
N TYR A 65 -1.92 13.81 6.16
CA TYR A 65 -1.80 13.77 7.61
C TYR A 65 -0.46 13.23 8.10
N VAL A 66 0.03 12.13 7.52
CA VAL A 66 1.32 11.52 7.89
C VAL A 66 2.49 12.43 7.52
N SER A 67 2.39 13.16 6.42
CA SER A 67 3.39 14.16 6.00
C SER A 67 3.29 15.50 6.74
N GLY A 68 2.38 15.65 7.72
CA GLY A 68 2.14 16.90 8.43
C GLY A 68 1.48 18.00 7.59
N CYS A 69 1.12 17.70 6.34
CA CYS A 69 0.31 18.56 5.49
C CYS A 69 -1.16 18.44 5.91
N SER A 70 -1.54 19.16 6.97
CA SER A 70 -2.95 19.26 7.36
C SER A 70 -3.75 19.86 6.19
N LEU A 71 -4.67 19.07 5.63
CA LEU A 71 -5.56 19.38 4.50
C LEU A 71 -6.60 20.47 4.85
N SER A 72 -6.15 21.59 5.41
CA SER A 72 -7.01 22.75 5.61
C SER A 72 -7.29 23.40 4.25
N PRO A 73 -8.57 23.60 3.86
CA PRO A 73 -8.96 24.21 2.58
C PRO A 73 -8.35 25.59 2.34
N THR A 74 -7.92 26.28 3.40
CA THR A 74 -7.37 27.63 3.34
C THR A 74 -5.87 27.69 3.02
N LYS A 75 -5.14 26.56 3.05
CA LYS A 75 -3.68 26.50 2.80
C LYS A 75 -3.27 25.72 1.55
N LEU A 76 -4.17 25.54 0.58
CA LEU A 76 -3.90 24.83 -0.69
C LEU A 76 -2.91 25.56 -1.63
N LYS A 77 -2.48 26.79 -1.31
CA LYS A 77 -1.75 27.67 -2.25
C LYS A 77 -0.24 27.45 -2.38
N ARG A 78 0.40 26.51 -1.67
CA ARG A 78 1.86 26.31 -1.79
C ARG A 78 2.24 24.85 -2.03
N PHE A 79 2.31 24.51 -3.31
CA PHE A 79 3.03 23.40 -3.94
C PHE A 79 3.21 22.11 -3.09
N PHE A 80 2.42 21.11 -3.49
CA PHE A 80 2.28 19.73 -3.00
C PHE A 80 3.56 18.94 -2.60
N PRO A 81 4.78 19.18 -3.15
CA PRO A 81 5.96 18.41 -2.72
C PRO A 81 6.81 19.06 -1.61
N LEU A 82 6.73 20.37 -1.36
CA LEU A 82 7.64 21.05 -0.41
C LEU A 82 7.18 20.97 1.05
N GLN A 83 5.88 20.81 1.31
CA GLN A 83 5.34 20.76 2.67
C GLN A 83 5.47 19.38 3.34
N ALA A 84 5.50 18.30 2.54
CA ALA A 84 5.80 16.95 3.03
C ALA A 84 7.26 16.82 3.49
N LEU A 85 8.17 17.51 2.81
CA LEU A 85 9.56 17.66 3.26
C LEU A 85 9.61 18.50 4.55
N TYR A 86 8.79 19.56 4.67
CA TYR A 86 8.81 20.47 5.82
C TYR A 86 8.54 19.78 7.18
N TYR A 87 7.56 18.88 7.33
CA TYR A 87 7.31 18.26 8.65
C TYR A 87 8.25 17.10 8.98
N ILE A 88 8.66 16.30 7.99
CA ILE A 88 9.67 15.25 8.17
C ILE A 88 11.05 15.87 8.41
N VAL A 89 11.29 17.07 7.85
CA VAL A 89 12.60 17.74 7.92
C VAL A 89 12.73 18.74 9.08
N ILE A 90 11.68 19.50 9.42
CA ILE A 90 11.79 20.71 10.28
C ILE A 90 11.10 20.56 11.65
N ASN A 91 10.08 19.71 11.81
CA ASN A 91 9.47 19.45 13.13
C ASN A 91 9.87 18.06 13.63
N SER A 92 10.93 18.03 14.44
CA SER A 92 11.54 16.85 15.08
C SER A 92 10.63 16.18 16.12
N VAL A 93 9.43 15.74 15.73
CA VAL A 93 8.59 14.85 16.56
C VAL A 93 9.17 13.43 16.54
N TYR A 94 9.82 13.04 15.44
CA TYR A 94 10.55 11.78 15.32
C TYR A 94 12.02 12.04 14.98
N ASP A 95 12.91 11.32 15.66
CA ASP A 95 14.32 11.24 15.24
C ASP A 95 14.40 10.43 13.94
N ARG A 96 14.97 11.03 12.89
CA ARG A 96 15.10 10.37 11.58
C ARG A 96 16.00 9.14 11.62
N ARG A 97 16.90 9.06 12.60
CA ARG A 97 17.82 7.92 12.79
C ARG A 97 17.17 6.75 13.53
N CYS A 98 16.13 7.04 14.32
CA CYS A 98 15.42 6.04 15.11
C CYS A 98 13.97 6.51 15.34
N ILE A 99 13.09 6.18 14.39
CA ILE A 99 11.67 6.54 14.44
C ILE A 99 10.96 5.56 15.38
N VAL A 100 10.84 5.93 16.65
CA VAL A 100 10.10 5.18 17.67
C VAL A 100 8.66 5.65 17.77
N SER A 101 7.77 4.75 18.21
CA SER A 101 6.38 5.08 18.53
C SER A 101 6.32 6.18 19.61
N LEU A 102 5.36 7.10 19.49
CA LEU A 102 5.23 8.19 20.46
C LEU A 102 4.87 7.67 21.87
N PRO A 103 5.35 8.34 22.93
CA PRO A 103 4.91 8.08 24.31
C PRO A 103 3.38 8.18 24.46
N PHE A 104 2.80 7.46 25.43
CA PHE A 104 1.35 7.39 25.60
C PHE A 104 0.70 8.72 26.07
N ASP A 105 1.47 9.54 26.77
CA ASP A 105 1.10 10.87 27.26
C ASP A 105 1.26 11.97 26.20
N HIS A 106 1.88 11.66 25.05
CA HIS A 106 2.13 12.65 24.02
C HIS A 106 0.83 13.11 23.34
N PRO A 107 0.59 14.42 23.14
CA PRO A 107 -0.68 14.94 22.59
C PRO A 107 -1.00 14.43 21.17
N LEU A 108 0.03 14.09 20.39
CA LEU A 108 -0.13 13.53 19.03
C LEU A 108 -0.30 12.01 19.01
N LYS A 109 -0.31 11.32 20.16
CA LYS A 109 -0.44 9.86 20.20
C LYS A 109 -1.76 9.38 19.60
N TYR A 110 -2.86 10.08 19.90
CA TYR A 110 -4.17 9.79 19.32
C TYR A 110 -4.16 9.87 17.79
N VAL A 111 -3.43 10.84 17.21
CA VAL A 111 -3.30 11.00 15.76
C VAL A 111 -2.48 9.84 15.17
N GLU A 112 -1.37 9.47 15.81
CA GLU A 112 -0.53 8.33 15.40
C GLU A 112 -1.33 7.02 15.36
N ARG A 113 -2.15 6.76 16.39
CA ARG A 113 -3.04 5.59 16.48
C ARG A 113 -4.05 5.54 15.34
N ASN A 114 -4.80 6.62 15.15
CA ASN A 114 -5.84 6.67 14.13
C ASN A 114 -5.28 6.61 12.70
N LEU A 115 -4.14 7.24 12.41
CA LEU A 115 -3.53 7.16 11.09
C LEU A 115 -3.00 5.76 10.77
N SER A 116 -2.38 5.11 11.76
CA SER A 116 -1.90 3.74 11.63
C SER A 116 -3.07 2.77 11.44
N TYR A 117 -4.17 2.94 12.18
CA TYR A 117 -5.39 2.17 12.00
C TYR A 117 -6.04 2.41 10.63
N ALA A 118 -6.16 3.67 10.21
CA ALA A 118 -6.70 4.02 8.89
C ALA A 118 -5.86 3.39 7.76
N TYR A 119 -4.53 3.39 7.90
CA TYR A 119 -3.65 2.71 6.94
C TYR A 119 -3.86 1.19 6.95
N TYR A 120 -4.06 0.56 8.11
CA TYR A 120 -4.40 -0.85 8.21
C TYR A 120 -5.72 -1.18 7.49
N ILE A 121 -6.78 -0.41 7.75
CA ILE A 121 -8.08 -0.56 7.08
C ILE A 121 -7.95 -0.35 5.56
N ASN A 122 -7.13 0.60 5.10
CA ASN A 122 -6.83 0.78 3.68
C ASN A 122 -6.35 -0.52 3.04
N LYS A 123 -5.42 -1.24 3.68
CA LYS A 123 -4.89 -2.51 3.14
C LYS A 123 -5.94 -3.62 3.12
N VAL A 124 -6.91 -3.59 4.02
CA VAL A 124 -8.07 -4.51 3.98
C VAL A 124 -9.01 -4.14 2.83
N ILE A 125 -9.25 -2.84 2.59
CA ILE A 125 -10.07 -2.37 1.46
C ILE A 125 -9.40 -2.68 0.11
N ASP A 126 -8.07 -2.61 0.03
CA ASP A 126 -7.30 -2.96 -1.17
C ASP A 126 -7.57 -4.41 -1.63
N LEU A 127 -8.06 -5.32 -0.76
CA LEU A 127 -8.49 -6.66 -1.15
C LEU A 127 -9.63 -6.64 -2.19
N LEU A 128 -10.43 -5.57 -2.26
CA LEU A 128 -11.50 -5.45 -3.24
C LEU A 128 -10.98 -5.41 -4.70
N ASP A 129 -9.71 -5.04 -4.92
CA ASP A 129 -9.11 -4.99 -6.26
C ASP A 129 -9.20 -6.34 -6.98
N THR A 130 -8.79 -7.43 -6.31
CA THR A 130 -8.91 -8.77 -6.90
C THR A 130 -10.33 -9.23 -7.05
N ILE A 131 -11.21 -8.87 -6.11
CA ILE A 131 -12.64 -9.21 -6.21
C ILE A 131 -13.20 -8.61 -7.50
N PHE A 132 -12.89 -7.35 -7.80
CA PHE A 132 -13.27 -6.73 -9.08
C PHE A 132 -12.63 -7.41 -10.28
N PHE A 133 -11.38 -7.87 -10.19
CA PHE A 133 -10.75 -8.64 -11.29
C PHE A 133 -11.48 -9.95 -11.57
N VAL A 134 -11.88 -10.68 -10.53
CA VAL A 134 -12.66 -11.92 -10.65
C VAL A 134 -14.02 -11.66 -11.29
N LEU A 135 -14.78 -10.69 -10.77
CA LEU A 135 -16.13 -10.36 -11.26
C LEU A 135 -16.13 -9.84 -12.70
N ARG A 136 -15.02 -9.28 -13.18
CA ARG A 136 -14.83 -8.84 -14.57
C ARG A 136 -14.21 -9.89 -15.48
N LYS A 137 -13.93 -11.11 -14.98
CA LYS A 137 -13.17 -12.16 -15.66
C LYS A 137 -11.79 -11.71 -16.17
N ASN A 138 -11.17 -10.74 -15.49
CA ASN A 138 -9.85 -10.23 -15.87
C ASN A 138 -8.72 -10.98 -15.14
N TYR A 139 -8.66 -12.29 -15.34
CA TYR A 139 -7.77 -13.19 -14.59
C TYR A 139 -6.28 -12.92 -14.83
N ASN A 140 -5.92 -12.27 -15.95
CA ASN A 140 -4.54 -11.88 -16.25
C ASN A 140 -3.96 -10.88 -15.23
N GLN A 141 -4.82 -10.15 -14.49
CA GLN A 141 -4.38 -9.23 -13.44
C GLN A 141 -4.15 -9.93 -12.09
N ILE A 142 -4.71 -11.13 -11.90
CA ILE A 142 -4.59 -11.91 -10.67
C ILE A 142 -3.29 -12.72 -10.72
N THR A 143 -2.17 -12.01 -10.57
CA THR A 143 -0.83 -12.59 -10.55
C THR A 143 -0.44 -13.05 -9.14
N VAL A 144 0.56 -13.94 -9.05
CA VAL A 144 1.15 -14.34 -7.76
C VAL A 144 1.64 -13.11 -6.98
N LEU A 145 2.30 -12.16 -7.66
CA LEU A 145 2.74 -10.89 -7.07
C LEU A 145 1.58 -10.14 -6.40
N HIS A 146 0.47 -9.98 -7.12
CA HIS A 146 -0.66 -9.23 -6.62
C HIS A 146 -1.33 -9.94 -5.43
N VAL A 147 -1.61 -11.24 -5.56
CA VAL A 147 -2.25 -12.01 -4.46
C VAL A 147 -1.34 -12.08 -3.22
N TYR A 148 -0.05 -12.35 -3.40
CA TYR A 148 0.93 -12.37 -2.32
C TYR A 148 0.97 -11.03 -1.56
N HIS A 149 1.11 -9.92 -2.28
CA HIS A 149 1.13 -8.58 -1.70
C HIS A 149 -0.15 -8.27 -0.91
N HIS A 150 -1.31 -8.50 -1.53
CA HIS A 150 -2.61 -8.13 -0.93
C HIS A 150 -2.94 -8.96 0.32
N ILE A 151 -2.40 -10.17 0.47
CA ILE A 151 -2.55 -10.96 1.70
C ILE A 151 -1.53 -10.56 2.75
N MET A 152 -0.27 -10.45 2.33
CA MET A 152 0.86 -10.20 3.22
C MET A 152 0.74 -8.83 3.90
N MET A 153 0.35 -7.77 3.18
CA MET A 153 0.28 -6.42 3.73
C MET A 153 -0.66 -6.27 4.94
N PRO A 154 -1.96 -6.61 4.87
CA PRO A 154 -2.84 -6.50 6.03
C PRO A 154 -2.48 -7.50 7.14
N TYR A 155 -1.96 -8.69 6.81
CA TYR A 155 -1.53 -9.67 7.80
C TYR A 155 -0.31 -9.21 8.62
N ILE A 156 0.73 -8.74 7.94
CA ILE A 156 1.95 -8.21 8.59
C ILE A 156 1.59 -6.96 9.40
N MET A 157 0.75 -6.05 8.87
CA MET A 157 0.36 -4.84 9.60
C MET A 157 -0.43 -5.15 10.87
N TYR A 158 -1.30 -6.18 10.88
CA TYR A 158 -1.95 -6.65 12.10
C TYR A 158 -0.92 -7.03 13.17
N TRP A 159 0.10 -7.82 12.80
CA TRP A 159 1.13 -8.26 13.73
C TRP A 159 2.04 -7.13 14.19
N ILE A 160 2.40 -6.19 13.31
CA ILE A 160 3.17 -5.00 13.67
C ILE A 160 2.44 -4.20 14.74
N VAL A 161 1.16 -3.90 14.52
CA VAL A 161 0.37 -3.09 15.47
C VAL A 161 0.17 -3.83 16.79
N ASN A 162 -0.09 -5.14 16.77
CA ASN A 162 -0.31 -5.92 17.98
C ASN A 162 0.97 -6.20 18.80
N LEU A 163 2.14 -6.28 18.15
CA LEU A 163 3.40 -6.56 18.85
C LEU A 163 4.15 -5.28 19.24
N HIS A 164 4.15 -4.27 18.38
CA HIS A 164 4.92 -3.04 18.56
C HIS A 164 4.06 -1.85 18.99
N GLY A 165 2.78 -1.82 18.62
CA GLY A 165 1.90 -0.67 18.78
C GLY A 165 1.81 0.16 17.50
N PHE A 166 1.16 1.31 17.60
CA PHE A 166 0.91 2.19 16.46
C PHE A 166 2.11 3.10 16.14
N GLY A 167 2.31 3.39 14.85
CA GLY A 167 3.31 4.34 14.36
C GLY A 167 4.76 3.82 14.37
N GLY A 168 5.68 4.68 14.80
CA GLY A 168 7.12 4.42 14.73
C GLY A 168 7.64 4.26 13.30
N GLN A 169 8.62 3.38 13.10
CA GLN A 169 9.34 3.24 11.83
C GLN A 169 8.45 2.92 10.62
N TYR A 170 7.36 2.16 10.85
CA TYR A 170 6.40 1.81 9.80
C TYR A 170 5.51 2.97 9.37
N ALA A 171 5.54 4.12 10.07
CA ALA A 171 4.92 5.34 9.58
C ALA A 171 5.55 5.81 8.26
N MET A 172 6.86 5.62 8.07
CA MET A 172 7.55 5.91 6.81
C MET A 172 7.09 4.99 5.67
N MET A 173 6.88 3.71 5.97
CA MET A 173 6.26 2.75 5.05
C MET A 173 4.86 3.23 4.63
N ALA A 174 4.02 3.62 5.59
CA ALA A 174 2.70 4.14 5.31
C ALA A 174 2.74 5.42 4.46
N LEU A 175 3.66 6.35 4.76
CA LEU A 175 3.86 7.58 4.00
C LEU A 175 4.19 7.30 2.53
N LEU A 176 5.24 6.50 2.28
CA LEU A 176 5.66 6.22 0.91
C LEU A 176 4.60 5.40 0.17
N ASN A 177 4.01 4.38 0.82
CA ASN A 177 2.99 3.54 0.20
C ASN A 177 1.74 4.34 -0.18
N THR A 178 1.24 5.21 0.69
CA THR A 178 0.05 6.02 0.42
C THR A 178 0.28 7.03 -0.70
N PHE A 179 1.47 7.64 -0.79
CA PHE A 179 1.83 8.47 -1.95
C PHE A 179 1.78 7.67 -3.26
N VAL A 180 2.43 6.52 -3.30
CA VAL A 180 2.48 5.68 -4.50
C VAL A 180 1.10 5.12 -4.86
N HIS A 181 0.30 4.72 -3.86
CA HIS A 181 -1.08 4.25 -4.06
C HIS A 181 -1.99 5.38 -4.57
N ALA A 182 -1.84 6.62 -4.09
CA ALA A 182 -2.59 7.76 -4.64
C ALA A 182 -2.32 7.93 -6.15
N VAL A 183 -1.04 7.84 -6.57
CA VAL A 183 -0.65 7.90 -7.99
C VAL A 183 -1.18 6.70 -8.78
N MET A 184 -1.08 5.49 -8.22
CA MET A 184 -1.52 4.24 -8.86
C MET A 184 -3.04 4.20 -9.07
N TYR A 185 -3.84 4.52 -8.04
CA TYR A 185 -5.29 4.54 -8.16
C TYR A 185 -5.78 5.69 -9.03
N PHE A 186 -5.06 6.81 -9.10
CA PHE A 186 -5.35 7.88 -10.06
C PHE A 186 -5.18 7.40 -11.50
N TYR A 187 -4.14 6.60 -11.77
CA TYR A 187 -3.98 5.93 -13.06
C TYR A 187 -5.12 4.95 -13.35
N TYR A 188 -5.55 4.14 -12.39
CA TYR A 188 -6.68 3.23 -12.57
C TYR A 188 -8.00 3.96 -12.80
N PHE A 189 -8.23 5.08 -12.11
CA PHE A 189 -9.38 5.94 -12.33
C PHE A 189 -9.41 6.47 -13.78
N ILE A 190 -8.31 7.05 -14.27
CA ILE A 190 -8.20 7.53 -15.65
C ILE A 190 -8.41 6.37 -16.64
N SER A 191 -7.80 5.22 -16.39
CA SER A 191 -7.91 4.04 -17.25
C SER A 191 -9.34 3.49 -17.31
N ALA A 192 -10.11 3.59 -16.22
CA ALA A 192 -11.51 3.19 -16.18
C ALA A 192 -12.43 4.22 -16.85
N LYS A 193 -12.16 5.52 -16.68
CA LYS A 193 -12.96 6.61 -17.26
C LYS A 193 -12.80 6.68 -18.78
N TYR A 194 -11.56 6.58 -19.24
CA TYR A 194 -11.17 6.72 -20.63
C TYR A 194 -10.65 5.39 -21.20
N SER A 195 -11.56 4.44 -21.39
CA SER A 195 -11.22 3.09 -21.91
C SER A 195 -10.50 3.13 -23.27
N GLY A 196 -10.81 4.10 -24.14
CA GLY A 196 -10.15 4.30 -25.44
C GLY A 196 -8.71 4.83 -25.36
N LEU A 197 -8.30 5.42 -24.23
CA LEU A 197 -6.95 5.93 -24.00
C LEU A 197 -6.03 4.91 -23.31
N LYS A 198 -6.52 3.71 -22.97
CA LYS A 198 -5.77 2.70 -22.22
C LYS A 198 -4.44 2.30 -22.88
N SER A 199 -4.38 2.31 -24.22
CA SER A 199 -3.15 2.05 -24.99
C SER A 199 -2.19 3.24 -25.06
N SER A 200 -2.66 4.46 -24.79
CA SER A 200 -1.90 5.71 -24.90
C SER A 200 -1.27 6.17 -23.57
N LEU A 201 -1.56 5.51 -22.45
CA LEU A 201 -1.01 5.88 -21.13
C LEU A 201 0.46 5.45 -20.98
N TRP A 202 1.34 6.17 -21.67
CA TRP A 202 2.79 5.99 -21.74
C TRP A 202 3.48 6.02 -20.38
N TRP A 203 2.87 6.67 -19.38
CA TRP A 203 3.47 6.81 -18.06
C TRP A 203 3.30 5.62 -17.11
N LYS A 204 2.61 4.55 -17.52
CA LYS A 204 2.41 3.34 -16.70
C LYS A 204 3.74 2.78 -16.18
N LYS A 205 4.79 2.80 -17.02
CA LYS A 205 6.14 2.36 -16.65
C LYS A 205 6.76 3.16 -15.51
N TYR A 206 6.45 4.46 -15.39
CA TYR A 206 6.98 5.30 -14.32
C TYR A 206 6.31 5.02 -12.98
N ILE A 207 5.05 4.57 -12.99
CA ILE A 207 4.38 4.12 -11.76
C ILE A 207 5.09 2.88 -11.20
N THR A 208 5.42 1.91 -12.06
CA THR A 208 6.19 0.72 -11.62
C THR A 208 7.59 1.08 -11.15
N LYS A 209 8.27 2.03 -11.80
CA LYS A 209 9.56 2.56 -11.30
C LYS A 209 9.40 3.24 -9.94
N LEU A 210 8.35 4.02 -9.74
CA LEU A 210 8.06 4.68 -8.47
C LEU A 210 7.83 3.65 -7.34
N GLN A 211 7.10 2.57 -7.61
CA GLN A 211 6.94 1.45 -6.68
C GLN A 211 8.27 0.79 -6.32
N LEU A 212 9.14 0.55 -7.31
CA LEU A 212 10.49 0.00 -7.07
C LEU A 212 11.34 0.94 -6.21
N VAL A 213 11.34 2.24 -6.50
CA VAL A 213 12.06 3.24 -5.70
C VAL A 213 11.57 3.24 -4.26
N GLN A 214 10.25 3.16 -4.02
CA GLN A 214 9.69 3.03 -2.67
C GLN A 214 10.30 1.83 -1.93
N PHE A 215 10.33 0.63 -2.53
CA PHE A 215 10.85 -0.55 -1.84
C PHE A 215 12.35 -0.44 -1.53
N VAL A 216 13.12 0.14 -2.45
CA VAL A 216 14.56 0.40 -2.25
C VAL A 216 14.79 1.39 -1.09
N LEU A 217 14.02 2.47 -1.03
CA LEU A 217 14.10 3.44 0.08
C LEU A 217 13.81 2.78 1.43
N LEU A 218 12.78 1.94 1.49
CA LEU A 218 12.41 1.21 2.70
C LEU A 218 13.42 0.14 3.09
N PHE A 219 14.09 -0.48 2.12
CA PHE A 219 15.19 -1.40 2.37
C PHE A 219 16.37 -0.68 3.04
N PHE A 220 16.82 0.44 2.46
CA PHE A 220 17.92 1.22 3.04
C PHE A 220 17.57 1.84 4.39
N GLN A 221 16.31 2.26 4.60
CA GLN A 221 15.86 2.73 5.91
C GLN A 221 16.06 1.66 7.00
N ALA A 222 15.73 0.40 6.73
CA ALA A 222 15.93 -0.67 7.71
C ALA A 222 17.41 -1.01 7.91
N LEU A 223 18.24 -0.96 6.86
CA LEU A 223 19.69 -1.11 6.99
C LEU A 223 20.33 0.01 7.81
N ASP A 224 19.88 1.26 7.63
CA ASP A 224 20.42 2.41 8.34
C ASP A 224 20.24 2.26 9.86
N VAL A 225 19.05 1.80 10.28
CA VAL A 225 18.77 1.52 11.70
C VAL A 225 19.62 0.35 12.21
N LEU A 226 19.77 -0.73 11.44
CA LEU A 226 20.54 -1.91 11.87
C LEU A 226 22.05 -1.67 11.96
N ILE A 227 22.62 -0.92 11.02
CA ILE A 227 24.07 -0.74 10.88
C ILE A 227 24.55 0.49 11.65
N PHE A 228 23.90 1.63 11.45
CA PHE A 228 24.38 2.92 11.96
C PHE A 228 23.74 3.32 13.29
N ASN A 229 22.60 2.73 13.67
CA ASN A 229 21.89 3.06 14.90
C ASN A 229 21.52 1.82 15.73
N PRO A 230 22.49 0.95 16.10
CA PRO A 230 22.20 -0.30 16.82
C PRO A 230 21.59 -0.09 18.21
N SER A 231 21.74 1.10 18.80
CA SER A 231 21.13 1.48 20.07
C SER A 231 19.65 1.89 19.97
N CYS A 232 19.05 1.80 18.77
CA CYS A 232 17.65 2.16 18.56
C CYS A 232 16.71 1.22 19.32
N LYS A 233 15.68 1.78 19.96
CA LYS A 233 14.72 1.02 20.80
C LYS A 233 13.68 0.24 19.99
N VAL A 234 13.70 0.35 18.65
CA VAL A 234 12.80 -0.41 17.79
C VAL A 234 13.22 -1.89 17.78
N PRO A 235 12.30 -2.85 17.98
CA PRO A 235 12.64 -4.27 18.00
C PRO A 235 13.35 -4.71 16.71
N ILE A 236 14.48 -5.41 16.86
CA ILE A 236 15.30 -5.85 15.73
C ILE A 236 14.54 -6.76 14.75
N VAL A 237 13.60 -7.57 15.25
CA VAL A 237 12.74 -8.45 14.45
C VAL A 237 11.94 -7.66 13.41
N MET A 238 11.50 -6.44 13.76
CA MET A 238 10.76 -5.57 12.83
C MET A 238 11.65 -5.08 11.68
N GLN A 239 12.93 -4.82 11.95
CA GLN A 239 13.91 -4.45 10.92
C GLN A 239 14.11 -5.58 9.93
N TYR A 240 14.33 -6.80 10.43
CA TYR A 240 14.48 -7.97 9.57
C TYR A 240 13.21 -8.26 8.77
N LEU A 241 12.03 -8.09 9.36
CA LEU A 241 10.76 -8.24 8.66
C LEU A 241 10.61 -7.19 7.53
N GLN A 242 10.99 -5.94 7.80
CA GLN A 242 10.99 -4.88 6.79
C GLN A 242 11.99 -5.17 5.66
N LEU A 243 13.22 -5.59 5.98
CA LEU A 243 14.21 -6.00 4.98
C LEU A 243 13.71 -7.15 4.11
N TYR A 244 13.24 -8.22 4.74
CA TYR A 244 12.69 -9.38 4.04
C TYR A 244 11.57 -8.99 3.08
N THR A 245 10.61 -8.19 3.57
CA THR A 245 9.47 -7.74 2.78
C THR A 245 9.91 -6.85 1.62
N ALA A 246 10.78 -5.87 1.88
CA ALA A 246 11.29 -4.95 0.85
C ALA A 246 12.09 -5.69 -0.22
N THR A 247 12.90 -6.69 0.15
CA THR A 247 13.65 -7.53 -0.79
C THR A 247 12.72 -8.33 -1.69
N ILE A 248 11.76 -9.08 -1.12
CA ILE A 248 10.82 -9.88 -1.91
C ILE A 248 10.02 -9.00 -2.87
N MET A 249 9.48 -7.88 -2.37
CA MET A 249 8.71 -6.95 -3.20
C MET A 249 9.56 -6.36 -4.33
N THR A 250 10.82 -5.98 -4.05
CA THR A 250 11.75 -5.50 -5.07
C THR A 250 12.02 -6.56 -6.14
N LEU A 251 12.25 -7.82 -5.75
CA LEU A 251 12.51 -8.91 -6.68
C LEU A 251 11.29 -9.21 -7.57
N MET A 252 10.11 -9.33 -6.98
CA MET A 252 8.88 -9.62 -7.72
C MET A 252 8.49 -8.48 -8.66
N PHE A 253 8.63 -7.22 -8.24
CA PHE A 253 8.37 -6.07 -9.11
C PHE A 253 9.44 -5.90 -10.19
N SER A 254 10.69 -6.21 -9.91
CA SER A 254 11.76 -6.19 -10.92
C SER A 254 11.52 -7.26 -11.98
N ASN A 255 11.11 -8.47 -11.57
CA ASN A 255 10.70 -9.54 -12.48
C ASN A 255 9.50 -9.11 -13.35
N PHE A 256 8.47 -8.53 -12.73
CA PHE A 256 7.32 -7.97 -13.45
C PHE A 256 7.73 -6.89 -14.45
N TYR A 257 8.61 -5.97 -14.05
CA TYR A 257 9.08 -4.88 -14.90
C TYR A 257 9.87 -5.40 -16.11
N TYR A 258 10.77 -6.35 -15.87
CA TYR A 258 11.56 -6.99 -16.92
C TYR A 258 10.66 -7.65 -17.96
N HIS A 259 9.71 -8.50 -17.53
CA HIS A 259 8.82 -9.20 -18.44
C HIS A 259 7.80 -8.30 -19.14
N SER A 260 7.38 -7.20 -18.50
CA SER A 260 6.35 -6.33 -19.06
C SER A 260 6.90 -5.25 -19.99
N TYR A 261 8.14 -4.80 -19.77
CA TYR A 261 8.67 -3.60 -20.44
C TYR A 261 10.03 -3.79 -21.12
N MET A 262 10.85 -4.77 -20.71
CA MET A 262 12.21 -4.94 -21.25
C MET A 262 12.33 -6.16 -22.16
N LYS A 263 11.62 -7.25 -21.87
CA LYS A 263 11.68 -8.46 -22.68
C LYS A 263 11.12 -8.16 -24.09
N PRO A 264 11.92 -8.35 -25.17
CA PRO A 264 11.43 -8.18 -26.53
C PRO A 264 10.26 -9.14 -26.77
N GLN A 265 9.13 -8.62 -27.23
CA GLN A 265 8.04 -9.46 -27.70
C GLN A 265 8.52 -10.16 -28.99
N PRO A 266 8.39 -11.48 -29.12
CA PRO A 266 8.72 -12.16 -30.36
C PRO A 266 7.91 -11.53 -31.49
N LYS A 267 8.59 -11.12 -32.58
CA LYS A 267 7.92 -10.66 -33.80
C LYS A 267 6.93 -11.76 -34.19
N LYS A 268 5.62 -11.45 -34.19
CA LYS A 268 4.64 -12.32 -34.83
C LYS A 268 5.10 -12.45 -36.28
N GLU A 269 5.58 -13.62 -36.67
CA GLU A 269 5.79 -13.96 -38.08
C GLU A 269 4.45 -13.72 -38.77
N ALA A 270 4.46 -12.79 -39.73
CA ALA A 270 3.34 -12.60 -40.62
C ALA A 270 3.15 -13.95 -41.32
N LYS A 271 2.04 -14.63 -41.02
CA LYS A 271 1.59 -15.76 -41.83
C LYS A 271 1.33 -15.21 -43.23
N SER A 272 2.27 -15.48 -44.13
CA SER A 272 2.07 -15.42 -45.58
C SER A 272 1.25 -16.62 -46.04
#